data_AF-A0A5E7C5Q5-F1
#
_entry.id   AF-A0A5E7C5Q5-F1
#
_cell.length_a   1.000
_cell.length_b   1.000
_cell.length_c   1.000
_cell.angle_alpha   90.00
_cell.angle_beta   90.00
_cell.angle_gamma   90.00
#
_symmetry.space_group_name_H-M   'P 1'
#
loop_
_entity.id
_entity.type
_entity.pdbx_description
1 polymer ?
#
loop_
_entity_poly.entity_id
_entity_poly.type
_entity_poly.pdbx_seq_one_letter_code
_entity_poly.pdbx_strand_id
1 'polypeptide(L)'
;MKQDQEQESKLTRTALVAVTQLHGLNTLTEAAKYVPVQYFGVMAGTDAPDYKDGTFIVKRANLDAIKRYVQASLKESVDLSAIEQQLGYTRIGVAGLEPADFQQLNQRIREHALSWATLERDTKDLGARLDLFAKGFINTGRQVISHLEKFDGYQNLSGTIDTLSESELEKLKHIPLGDSDIEKVHKLDKYFNWMKKDIENFCYYIEAVKDLAVEFSRKITEDLLPTVNTKLSYVERAGVEVPAKINDIKARIKELDVRIAEKISEYDSLVGYAFAGLVFGPLGVAITGGIFGSQAETVRSQKNALIQDRSELLKEMVGANSSLLLSDLAGRLTNMKALMIDAEEGAKNLEDVWAIIWLNVVESADRLATANNALDLNLLVLDLQAVVEPWDVIRGHANNLSRVFNETVG
;
A
#
# COMPACT_ATOMS: atom_id res chain seq x y z
N MET A 1 10.15 2.69 -20.45
CA MET A 1 11.49 3.08 -20.94
C MET A 1 11.70 4.59 -21.06
N LYS A 2 11.04 5.32 -21.98
CA LYS A 2 11.22 6.80 -22.05
C LYS A 2 10.65 7.55 -20.84
N GLN A 3 9.50 7.11 -20.32
CA GLN A 3 8.88 7.68 -19.12
C GLN A 3 9.69 7.40 -17.85
N ASP A 4 10.23 6.19 -17.71
CA ASP A 4 11.07 5.82 -16.55
C ASP A 4 12.39 6.61 -16.54
N GLN A 5 13.05 6.76 -17.71
CA GLN A 5 14.27 7.58 -17.81
C GLN A 5 14.02 9.06 -17.54
N GLU A 6 12.85 9.57 -17.92
CA GLU A 6 12.49 10.97 -17.69
C GLU A 6 12.16 11.23 -16.21
N GLN A 7 11.55 10.25 -15.54
CA GLN A 7 11.21 10.30 -14.11
C GLN A 7 12.45 10.11 -13.23
N GLU A 8 13.36 9.20 -13.60
CA GLU A 8 14.67 8.98 -12.98
C GLU A 8 15.59 10.21 -13.14
N SER A 9 15.60 10.84 -14.32
CA SER A 9 16.29 12.10 -14.59
C SER A 9 15.74 13.26 -13.75
N LYS A 10 14.42 13.32 -13.56
CA LYS A 10 13.77 14.37 -12.78
C LYS A 10 14.05 14.21 -11.28
N LEU A 11 14.00 12.97 -10.76
CA LEU A 11 14.39 12.63 -9.38
C LEU A 11 15.86 12.97 -9.11
N THR A 12 16.76 12.60 -10.03
CA THR A 12 18.19 12.90 -9.94
C THR A 12 18.46 14.41 -9.91
N ARG A 13 17.75 15.18 -10.73
CA ARG A 13 17.88 16.65 -10.76
C ARG A 13 17.37 17.31 -9.49
N THR A 14 16.24 16.84 -8.95
CA THR A 14 15.67 17.33 -7.68
C THR A 14 16.59 17.01 -6.51
N ALA A 15 17.16 15.80 -6.47
CA ALA A 15 18.14 15.41 -5.48
C ALA A 15 19.38 16.33 -5.53
N LEU A 16 19.95 16.57 -6.72
CA LEU A 16 21.10 17.48 -6.89
C LEU A 16 20.83 18.91 -6.42
N VAL A 17 19.63 19.44 -6.67
CA VAL A 17 19.25 20.78 -6.19
C VAL A 17 19.15 20.81 -4.66
N ALA A 18 18.61 19.76 -4.04
CA ALA A 18 18.57 19.63 -2.58
C ALA A 18 19.99 19.55 -2.00
N VAL A 19 20.90 18.80 -2.63
CA VAL A 19 22.32 18.71 -2.21
C VAL A 19 22.99 20.08 -2.19
N THR A 20 22.77 20.92 -3.21
CA THR A 20 23.40 22.25 -3.29
C THR A 20 22.91 23.25 -2.24
N GLN A 21 21.81 22.96 -1.55
CA GLN A 21 21.29 23.79 -0.44
C GLN A 21 21.87 23.36 0.92
N LEU A 22 22.60 22.25 0.98
CA LEU A 22 23.24 21.73 2.18
C LEU A 22 24.66 22.28 2.26
N HIS A 23 24.90 23.19 3.21
CA HIS A 23 26.22 23.77 3.43
C HIS A 23 27.22 22.68 3.89
N GLY A 24 28.24 22.37 3.07
CA GLY A 24 29.37 21.53 3.45
C GLY A 24 29.53 20.17 2.74
N LEU A 25 28.70 19.85 1.73
CA LEU A 25 28.76 18.56 1.01
C LEU A 25 29.10 18.78 -0.47
N ASN A 26 30.12 18.11 -0.99
CA ASN A 26 30.69 18.41 -2.32
C ASN A 26 30.42 17.32 -3.38
N THR A 27 29.85 16.17 -3.00
CA THR A 27 29.56 15.05 -3.91
C THR A 27 28.17 14.44 -3.70
N LEU A 28 27.61 13.81 -4.75
CA LEU A 28 26.32 13.10 -4.68
C LEU A 28 26.36 11.92 -3.68
N THR A 29 27.55 11.32 -3.51
CA THR A 29 27.80 10.20 -2.59
C THR A 29 27.86 10.66 -1.14
N GLU A 30 28.50 11.80 -0.84
CA GLU A 30 28.42 12.44 0.48
C GLU A 30 27.00 12.88 0.80
N ALA A 31 26.31 13.46 -0.17
CA ALA A 31 24.92 13.84 -0.01
C ALA A 31 24.00 12.64 0.26
N ALA A 32 24.20 11.50 -0.41
CA ALA A 32 23.42 10.28 -0.16
C ALA A 32 23.53 9.76 1.29
N LYS A 33 24.61 10.11 2.02
CA LYS A 33 24.75 9.80 3.46
C LYS A 33 23.89 10.71 4.35
N TYR A 34 23.68 11.96 3.97
CA TYR A 34 22.91 12.95 4.74
C TYR A 34 21.48 13.17 4.23
N VAL A 35 21.17 12.74 3.00
CA VAL A 35 19.87 12.89 2.36
C VAL A 35 18.76 12.22 3.18
N PRO A 36 18.90 10.99 3.71
CA PRO A 36 17.89 10.45 4.61
C PRO A 36 17.70 11.34 5.85
N VAL A 37 18.80 11.71 6.50
CA VAL A 37 18.82 12.47 7.76
C VAL A 37 18.11 13.83 7.65
N GLN A 38 18.37 14.58 6.58
CA GLN A 38 17.79 15.92 6.36
C GLN A 38 16.45 15.89 5.63
N TYR A 39 16.22 14.94 4.72
CA TYR A 39 14.90 14.73 4.11
C TYR A 39 13.85 14.33 5.17
N PHE A 40 14.21 13.44 6.10
CA PHE A 40 13.34 13.05 7.21
C PHE A 40 13.23 14.13 8.30
N GLY A 41 14.29 14.92 8.54
CA GLY A 41 14.22 16.11 9.41
C GLY A 41 13.25 17.18 8.90
N VAL A 42 13.18 17.37 7.57
CA VAL A 42 12.19 18.26 6.93
C VAL A 42 10.78 17.67 6.98
N MET A 43 10.61 16.35 6.82
CA MET A 43 9.31 15.66 6.96
C MET A 43 8.77 15.62 8.40
N ALA A 44 9.65 15.69 9.41
CA ALA A 44 9.30 15.70 10.83
C ALA A 44 8.90 17.10 11.38
N GLY A 45 9.15 18.17 10.63
CA GLY A 45 8.76 19.54 10.97
C GLY A 45 9.72 20.25 11.95
N THR A 46 10.61 21.08 11.38
CA THR A 46 11.46 22.14 11.99
C THR A 46 12.63 21.77 12.92
N ASP A 47 13.73 22.50 12.69
CA ASP A 47 15.02 22.60 13.40
C ASP A 47 15.04 22.11 14.86
N ALA A 48 15.68 20.97 15.10
CA ALA A 48 15.92 20.44 16.45
C ALA A 48 17.42 20.14 16.66
N PRO A 49 18.12 20.87 17.55
CA PRO A 49 19.55 20.66 17.84
C PRO A 49 19.88 19.34 18.57
N ASP A 50 18.89 18.60 19.05
CA ASP A 50 19.06 17.32 19.74
C ASP A 50 18.40 16.18 18.94
N TYR A 51 19.18 15.65 18.01
CA TYR A 51 18.80 14.66 17.01
C TYR A 51 18.89 13.22 17.56
N LYS A 52 17.91 12.77 18.36
CA LYS A 52 17.86 11.37 18.85
C LYS A 52 16.53 10.62 18.68
N ASP A 53 15.41 11.28 18.40
CA ASP A 53 14.09 10.62 18.33
C ASP A 53 13.17 11.07 17.16
N GLY A 54 13.57 12.07 16.36
CA GLY A 54 12.67 12.75 15.42
C GLY A 54 12.45 12.07 14.05
N THR A 55 13.22 11.04 13.69
CA THR A 55 13.18 10.39 12.37
C THR A 55 12.31 9.14 12.29
N PHE A 56 11.74 8.70 13.42
CA PHE A 56 10.91 7.50 13.42
C PHE A 56 9.50 7.82 12.87
N ILE A 57 9.27 7.42 11.62
CA ILE A 57 8.05 7.79 10.87
C ILE A 57 6.91 6.77 10.98
N VAL A 58 7.17 5.55 11.45
CA VAL A 58 6.16 4.49 11.57
C VAL A 58 5.29 4.73 12.79
N LYS A 59 4.01 5.04 12.57
CA LYS A 59 3.03 5.24 13.65
C LYS A 59 2.12 4.03 13.78
N ARG A 60 1.47 3.91 14.94
CA ARG A 60 0.38 2.93 15.16
C ARG A 60 -0.66 2.94 14.03
N ALA A 61 -1.06 4.13 13.58
CA ALA A 61 -2.02 4.29 12.50
C ALA A 61 -1.60 3.61 11.19
N ASN A 62 -0.30 3.57 10.90
CA ASN A 62 0.23 2.87 9.71
C ASN A 62 0.02 1.36 9.82
N LEU A 63 0.31 0.76 10.98
CA LEU A 63 0.06 -0.66 11.20
C LEU A 63 -1.44 -1.00 11.24
N ASP A 64 -2.25 -0.13 11.83
CA ASP A 64 -3.71 -0.29 11.84
C ASP A 64 -4.28 -0.24 10.41
N ALA A 65 -3.76 0.64 9.55
CA ALA A 65 -4.14 0.71 8.14
C ALA A 65 -3.81 -0.59 7.39
N ILE A 66 -2.57 -1.09 7.51
CA ILE A 66 -2.18 -2.36 6.88
C ILE A 66 -3.07 -3.50 7.38
N LYS A 67 -3.31 -3.58 8.69
CA LYS A 67 -4.18 -4.62 9.28
C LYS A 67 -5.62 -4.52 8.77
N ARG A 68 -6.19 -3.32 8.61
CA ARG A 68 -7.54 -3.13 8.04
C ARG A 68 -7.60 -3.63 6.61
N TYR A 69 -6.61 -3.28 5.79
CA TYR A 69 -6.48 -3.79 4.42
C TYR A 69 -6.39 -5.32 4.39
N VAL A 70 -5.51 -5.91 5.20
CA VAL A 70 -5.33 -7.36 5.29
C VAL A 70 -6.62 -8.06 5.71
N GLN A 71 -7.29 -7.56 6.76
CA GLN A 71 -8.55 -8.13 7.23
C GLN A 71 -9.66 -8.04 6.17
N ALA A 72 -9.78 -6.91 5.46
CA ALA A 72 -10.76 -6.78 4.37
C ALA A 72 -10.44 -7.74 3.22
N SER A 73 -9.17 -7.80 2.82
CA SER A 73 -8.67 -8.66 1.74
C SER A 73 -8.87 -10.15 2.01
N LEU A 74 -8.67 -10.59 3.26
CA LEU A 74 -8.87 -12.00 3.64
C LEU A 74 -10.35 -12.39 3.74
N LYS A 75 -11.26 -11.42 3.89
CA LYS A 75 -12.72 -11.63 3.89
C LYS A 75 -13.29 -11.75 2.49
N GLU A 76 -12.59 -11.25 1.47
CA GLU A 76 -13.02 -11.42 0.08
C GLU A 76 -13.07 -12.91 -0.29
N SER A 77 -14.18 -13.30 -0.91
CA SER A 77 -14.35 -14.66 -1.42
C SER A 77 -13.51 -14.87 -2.67
N VAL A 78 -12.95 -16.08 -2.80
CA VAL A 78 -12.30 -16.58 -4.02
C VAL A 78 -13.12 -17.70 -4.68
N ASP A 79 -14.26 -18.06 -4.09
CA ASP A 79 -15.23 -18.98 -4.67
C ASP A 79 -16.17 -18.23 -5.61
N LEU A 80 -16.31 -18.74 -6.84
CA LEU A 80 -17.08 -18.07 -7.90
C LEU A 80 -18.56 -17.92 -7.51
N SER A 81 -19.18 -18.94 -6.91
CA SER A 81 -20.60 -18.89 -6.56
C SER A 81 -20.87 -17.87 -5.47
N ALA A 82 -20.00 -17.80 -4.46
CA ALA A 82 -20.08 -16.77 -3.43
C ALA A 82 -19.85 -15.35 -4.00
N ILE A 83 -18.98 -15.19 -5.00
CA ILE A 83 -18.78 -13.91 -5.68
C ILE A 83 -20.02 -13.52 -6.48
N GLU A 84 -20.62 -14.44 -7.25
CA GLU A 84 -21.87 -14.19 -7.98
C GLU A 84 -22.99 -13.75 -7.03
N GLN A 85 -23.10 -14.41 -5.88
CA GLN A 85 -24.05 -14.05 -4.83
C GLN A 85 -23.76 -12.65 -4.26
N GLN A 86 -22.49 -12.33 -4.01
CA GLN A 86 -22.05 -11.04 -3.47
C GLN A 86 -22.30 -9.88 -4.45
N LEU A 87 -22.07 -10.12 -5.74
CA LEU A 87 -22.28 -9.17 -6.83
C LEU A 87 -23.76 -9.03 -7.21
N GLY A 88 -24.59 -10.04 -6.92
CA GLY A 88 -26.00 -10.07 -7.28
C GLY A 88 -26.26 -10.39 -8.76
N TYR A 89 -25.24 -10.89 -9.48
CA TYR A 89 -25.34 -11.29 -10.88
C TYR A 89 -24.35 -12.41 -11.22
N THR A 90 -24.75 -13.27 -12.16
CA THR A 90 -23.88 -14.28 -12.80
C THR A 90 -23.32 -13.79 -14.13
N ARG A 91 -23.94 -12.76 -14.70
CA ARG A 91 -23.47 -12.06 -15.91
C ARG A 91 -23.99 -10.64 -15.92
N ILE A 92 -23.12 -9.69 -16.23
CA ILE A 92 -23.50 -8.28 -16.42
C ILE A 92 -23.30 -7.78 -17.85
N GLY A 93 -22.56 -8.55 -18.68
CA GLY A 93 -22.35 -8.22 -20.10
C GLY A 93 -21.33 -7.12 -20.33
N VAL A 94 -20.56 -6.76 -19.29
CA VAL A 94 -19.47 -5.78 -19.36
C VAL A 94 -18.15 -6.52 -19.13
N ALA A 95 -17.33 -6.61 -20.18
CA ALA A 95 -16.03 -7.27 -20.11
C ALA A 95 -15.14 -6.62 -19.02
N GLY A 96 -14.51 -7.43 -18.18
CA GLY A 96 -13.70 -6.96 -17.06
C GLY A 96 -14.48 -6.78 -15.74
N LEU A 97 -15.82 -6.86 -15.80
CA LEU A 97 -16.73 -6.82 -14.65
C LEU A 97 -17.52 -8.12 -14.49
N GLU A 98 -17.16 -9.20 -15.18
CA GLU A 98 -17.84 -10.48 -14.96
C GLU A 98 -17.35 -11.12 -13.64
N PRO A 99 -18.14 -11.99 -12.99
CA PRO A 99 -17.77 -12.60 -11.71
C PRO A 99 -16.38 -13.29 -11.72
N ALA A 100 -16.00 -13.91 -12.83
CA ALA A 100 -14.67 -14.52 -13.02
C ALA A 100 -13.53 -13.49 -12.99
N ASP A 101 -13.76 -12.26 -13.45
CA ASP A 101 -12.78 -11.18 -13.40
C ASP A 101 -12.58 -10.68 -11.96
N PHE A 102 -13.61 -10.78 -11.11
CA PHE A 102 -13.53 -10.48 -9.67
C PHE A 102 -12.88 -11.62 -8.89
N GLN A 103 -13.12 -12.87 -9.27
CA GLN A 103 -12.43 -14.02 -8.69
C GLN A 103 -10.91 -13.88 -8.81
N GLN A 104 -10.42 -13.54 -10.00
CA GLN A 104 -9.00 -13.30 -10.24
C GLN A 104 -8.46 -12.13 -9.42
N LEU A 105 -9.20 -11.02 -9.34
CA LEU A 105 -8.80 -9.87 -8.51
C LEU A 105 -8.72 -10.25 -7.03
N ASN A 106 -9.75 -10.93 -6.50
CA ASN A 106 -9.82 -11.34 -5.11
C ASN A 106 -8.71 -12.33 -4.75
N GLN A 107 -8.34 -13.23 -5.66
CA GLN A 107 -7.19 -14.13 -5.49
C GLN A 107 -5.90 -13.33 -5.31
N ARG A 108 -5.60 -12.39 -6.21
CA ARG A 108 -4.39 -11.55 -6.11
C ARG A 108 -4.36 -10.71 -4.83
N ILE A 109 -5.49 -10.09 -4.48
CA ILE A 109 -5.61 -9.29 -3.25
C ILE A 109 -5.38 -10.16 -2.01
N ARG A 110 -5.95 -11.37 -1.98
CA ARG A 110 -5.82 -12.31 -0.87
C ARG A 110 -4.38 -12.85 -0.76
N GLU A 111 -3.75 -13.22 -1.86
CA GLU A 111 -2.35 -13.64 -1.90
C GLU A 111 -1.42 -12.54 -1.39
N HIS A 112 -1.66 -11.30 -1.82
CA HIS A 112 -0.92 -10.15 -1.32
C HIS A 112 -1.12 -9.95 0.19
N ALA A 113 -2.36 -10.00 0.68
CA ALA A 113 -2.66 -9.88 2.11
C ALA A 113 -2.00 -10.97 2.97
N LEU A 114 -1.83 -12.18 2.44
CA LEU A 114 -1.12 -13.27 3.13
C LEU A 114 0.39 -13.00 3.30
N SER A 115 0.99 -12.20 2.40
CA SER A 115 2.42 -11.85 2.51
C SER A 115 2.72 -10.97 3.73
N TRP A 116 1.72 -10.22 4.24
CA TRP A 116 1.86 -9.40 5.44
C TRP A 116 2.31 -10.19 6.67
N ALA A 117 1.81 -11.43 6.84
CA ALA A 117 2.14 -12.23 8.02
C ALA A 117 3.65 -12.51 8.15
N THR A 118 4.33 -12.68 7.01
CA THR A 118 5.79 -12.86 6.98
C THR A 118 6.49 -11.55 7.32
N LEU A 119 6.12 -10.45 6.66
CA LEU A 119 6.70 -9.13 6.93
C LEU A 119 6.51 -8.70 8.40
N GLU A 120 5.32 -8.89 8.97
CA GLU A 120 5.01 -8.56 10.35
C GLU A 120 5.87 -9.38 11.33
N ARG A 121 5.94 -10.70 11.12
CA ARG A 121 6.72 -11.59 11.98
C ARG A 121 8.20 -11.23 11.94
N ASP A 122 8.76 -11.08 10.75
CA ASP A 122 10.20 -10.89 10.56
C ASP A 122 10.61 -9.48 11.02
N THR A 123 9.75 -8.48 10.84
CA THR A 123 9.94 -7.14 11.42
C THR A 123 10.00 -7.17 12.95
N LYS A 124 9.09 -7.91 13.61
CA LYS A 124 9.08 -8.03 15.07
C LYS A 124 10.29 -8.79 15.60
N ASP A 125 10.62 -9.93 14.99
CA ASP A 125 11.77 -10.75 15.41
C ASP A 125 13.07 -9.96 15.28
N LEU A 126 13.28 -9.36 14.10
CA LEU A 126 14.51 -8.62 13.83
C LEU A 126 14.61 -7.36 14.68
N GLY A 127 13.53 -6.61 14.87
CA GLY A 127 13.49 -5.45 15.75
C GLY A 127 13.91 -5.80 17.19
N ALA A 128 13.37 -6.89 17.76
CA ALA A 128 13.74 -7.33 19.09
C ALA A 128 15.21 -7.80 19.19
N ARG A 129 15.69 -8.53 18.17
CA ARG A 129 17.09 -8.99 18.12
C ARG A 129 18.07 -7.84 17.98
N LEU A 130 17.74 -6.83 17.17
CA LEU A 130 18.54 -5.61 17.01
C LEU A 130 18.61 -4.79 18.28
N ASP A 131 17.50 -4.58 19.00
CA ASP A 131 17.52 -3.84 20.28
C ASP A 131 18.42 -4.54 21.30
N LEU A 132 18.30 -5.86 21.43
CA LEU A 132 19.12 -6.64 22.35
C LEU A 132 20.60 -6.57 22.00
N PHE A 133 20.94 -6.79 20.72
CA PHE A 133 22.32 -6.73 20.24
C PHE A 133 22.89 -5.32 20.41
N ALA A 134 22.19 -4.29 19.93
CA ALA A 134 22.65 -2.90 19.99
C ALA A 134 22.92 -2.47 21.43
N LYS A 135 22.03 -2.82 22.37
CA LYS A 135 22.24 -2.54 23.80
C LYS A 135 23.54 -3.13 24.33
N GLY A 136 23.83 -4.40 24.02
CA GLY A 136 25.06 -5.07 24.43
C GLY A 136 26.30 -4.49 23.75
N PHE A 137 26.19 -4.23 22.44
CA PHE A 137 27.25 -3.68 21.60
C PHE A 137 27.68 -2.29 22.08
N ILE A 138 26.73 -1.37 22.24
CA ILE A 138 26.97 0.00 22.72
C ILE A 138 27.59 -0.02 24.11
N ASN A 139 27.05 -0.82 25.03
CA ASN A 139 27.56 -0.88 26.40
C ASN A 139 29.01 -1.39 26.43
N THR A 140 29.31 -2.44 25.67
CA THR A 140 30.66 -3.02 25.64
C THR A 140 31.64 -2.09 24.91
N GLY A 141 31.25 -1.52 23.76
CA GLY A 141 32.06 -0.57 23.02
C GLY A 141 32.43 0.65 23.85
N ARG A 142 31.47 1.25 24.56
CA ARG A 142 31.73 2.38 25.47
C ARG A 142 32.64 2.02 26.64
N GLN A 143 32.54 0.80 27.18
CA GLN A 143 33.46 0.33 28.23
C GLN A 143 34.88 0.14 27.70
N VAL A 144 35.04 -0.40 26.49
CA VAL A 144 36.35 -0.54 25.83
C VAL A 144 36.95 0.84 25.58
N ILE A 145 36.20 1.77 24.99
CA ILE A 145 36.61 3.16 24.77
C ILE A 145 37.05 3.79 26.09
N SER A 146 36.20 3.76 27.13
CA SER A 146 36.51 4.34 28.44
C SER A 146 37.74 3.69 29.13
N HIS A 147 38.08 2.45 28.79
CA HIS A 147 39.31 1.82 29.26
C HIS A 147 40.54 2.34 28.52
N LEU A 148 40.47 2.46 27.19
CA LEU A 148 41.54 2.99 26.35
C LEU A 148 41.85 4.46 26.67
N GLU A 149 40.83 5.27 26.96
CA GLU A 149 40.98 6.67 27.38
C GLU A 149 41.77 6.85 28.69
N LYS A 150 42.02 5.78 29.44
CA LYS A 150 42.83 5.79 30.68
C LYS A 150 44.30 5.45 30.46
N PHE A 151 44.69 5.06 29.25
CA PHE A 151 46.08 4.74 28.95
C PHE A 151 46.93 6.01 28.90
N ASP A 152 48.18 5.89 29.35
CA ASP A 152 49.12 7.00 29.34
C ASP A 152 49.36 7.47 27.90
N GLY A 153 49.19 8.77 27.67
CA GLY A 153 49.33 9.37 26.34
C GLY A 153 48.01 9.57 25.59
N TYR A 154 46.87 9.11 26.09
CA TYR A 154 45.58 9.49 25.50
C TYR A 154 45.39 11.02 25.52
N GLN A 155 44.98 11.57 24.37
CA GLN A 155 44.62 12.97 24.24
C GLN A 155 43.13 13.06 23.92
N ASN A 156 42.36 13.69 24.81
CA ASN A 156 40.95 13.96 24.59
C ASN A 156 40.83 15.06 23.51
N LEU A 157 40.29 14.70 22.36
CA LEU A 157 40.07 15.62 21.25
C LEU A 157 38.58 15.90 21.11
N SER A 158 38.26 17.14 20.77
CA SER A 158 36.90 17.51 20.39
C SER A 158 36.71 17.22 18.89
N GLY A 159 36.05 16.13 18.52
CA GLY A 159 35.68 15.82 17.13
C GLY A 159 35.53 14.32 16.83
N THR A 160 35.01 13.98 15.65
CA THR A 160 35.00 12.63 15.07
C THR A 160 36.08 12.50 13.98
N ILE A 161 36.39 11.27 13.56
CA ILE A 161 37.38 11.00 12.50
C ILE A 161 37.11 11.76 11.19
N ASP A 162 35.84 12.06 10.90
CA ASP A 162 35.43 12.78 9.68
C ASP A 162 35.54 14.31 9.81
N THR A 163 35.66 14.83 11.04
CA THR A 163 35.71 16.29 11.30
C THR A 163 37.12 16.82 11.53
N LEU A 164 38.09 15.92 11.72
CA LEU A 164 39.50 16.27 11.91
C LEU A 164 40.19 16.49 10.56
N SER A 165 40.97 17.56 10.43
CA SER A 165 41.81 17.79 9.26
C SER A 165 42.94 16.75 9.18
N GLU A 166 43.47 16.53 7.98
CA GLU A 166 44.63 15.64 7.76
C GLU A 166 45.84 16.05 8.63
N SER A 167 46.03 17.36 8.84
CA SER A 167 47.08 17.90 9.71
C SER A 167 46.84 17.67 11.20
N GLU A 168 45.58 17.52 11.62
CA GLU A 168 45.22 17.14 12.98
C GLU A 168 45.43 15.64 13.17
N LEU A 169 44.95 14.80 12.24
CA LEU A 169 45.17 13.35 12.23
C LEU A 169 46.67 12.98 12.27
N GLU A 170 47.52 13.69 11.53
CA GLU A 170 48.98 13.47 11.55
C GLU A 170 49.63 13.82 12.90
N LYS A 171 49.05 14.74 13.69
CA LYS A 171 49.53 15.03 15.05
C LYS A 171 49.10 13.97 16.06
N LEU A 172 48.09 13.17 15.73
CA LEU A 172 47.56 12.10 16.59
C LEU A 172 48.35 10.83 16.43
N LYS A 173 48.80 10.55 15.19
CA LYS A 173 49.85 9.59 14.93
C LYS A 173 51.02 9.95 15.84
N HIS A 174 51.65 8.96 16.47
CA HIS A 174 52.93 9.03 17.21
C HIS A 174 52.82 8.77 18.73
N ILE A 175 51.69 8.27 19.23
CA ILE A 175 51.61 7.73 20.59
C ILE A 175 51.45 6.20 20.50
N PRO A 176 52.56 5.45 20.37
CA PRO A 176 52.49 4.00 20.30
C PRO A 176 51.95 3.45 21.62
N LEU A 177 51.09 2.44 21.54
CA LEU A 177 50.73 1.63 22.69
C LEU A 177 51.98 1.00 23.32
N GLY A 178 52.10 1.00 24.65
CA GLY A 178 53.18 0.28 25.33
C GLY A 178 53.04 -1.24 25.16
N ASP A 179 54.13 -2.00 25.31
CA ASP A 179 54.15 -3.46 25.08
C ASP A 179 53.07 -4.24 25.88
N SER A 180 52.77 -3.82 27.11
CA SER A 180 51.75 -4.43 27.96
C SER A 180 50.32 -4.07 27.54
N ASP A 181 50.14 -2.99 26.78
CA ASP A 181 48.87 -2.52 26.23
C ASP A 181 48.60 -3.13 24.85
N ILE A 182 49.64 -3.38 24.06
CA ILE A 182 49.57 -4.16 22.82
C ILE A 182 49.00 -5.56 23.11
N GLU A 183 49.49 -6.25 24.15
CA GLU A 183 48.97 -7.59 24.50
C GLU A 183 47.49 -7.57 24.92
N LYS A 184 47.01 -6.47 25.52
CA LYS A 184 45.60 -6.30 25.89
C LYS A 184 44.74 -5.99 24.66
N VAL A 185 45.23 -5.17 23.73
CA VAL A 185 44.54 -4.85 22.47
C VAL A 185 44.49 -6.08 21.56
N HIS A 186 45.55 -6.88 21.47
CA HIS A 186 45.54 -8.15 20.74
C HIS A 186 44.49 -9.15 21.28
N LYS A 187 44.16 -9.09 22.58
CA LYS A 187 43.06 -9.91 23.14
C LYS A 187 41.68 -9.43 22.68
N LEU A 188 41.57 -8.20 22.17
CA LEU A 188 40.34 -7.66 21.57
C LEU A 188 40.14 -8.11 20.11
N ASP A 189 41.16 -8.60 19.40
CA ASP A 189 41.02 -9.06 18.01
C ASP A 189 39.93 -10.13 17.84
N LYS A 190 39.85 -11.06 18.80
CA LYS A 190 38.81 -12.08 18.79
C LYS A 190 37.41 -11.47 18.97
N TYR A 191 37.32 -10.41 19.77
CA TYR A 191 36.08 -9.67 20.01
C TYR A 191 35.68 -8.84 18.77
N PHE A 192 36.64 -8.17 18.12
CA PHE A 192 36.42 -7.46 16.86
C PHE A 192 35.96 -8.38 15.73
N ASN A 193 36.57 -9.55 15.60
CA ASN A 193 36.16 -10.54 14.58
C ASN A 193 34.75 -11.09 14.83
N TRP A 194 34.37 -11.30 16.10
CA TRP A 194 33.00 -11.72 16.43
C TRP A 194 31.98 -10.61 16.13
N MET A 195 32.28 -9.38 16.52
CA MET A 195 31.45 -8.22 16.20
C MET A 195 31.28 -8.05 14.70
N LYS A 196 32.36 -8.12 13.92
CA LYS A 196 32.31 -8.05 12.46
C LYS A 196 31.32 -9.05 11.87
N LYS A 197 31.41 -10.31 12.30
CA LYS A 197 30.51 -11.37 11.85
C LYS A 197 29.05 -11.09 12.23
N ASP A 198 28.79 -10.58 13.43
CA ASP A 198 27.43 -10.28 13.87
C ASP A 198 26.83 -9.10 13.10
N ILE A 199 27.61 -8.04 12.85
CA ILE A 199 27.19 -6.89 12.02
C ILE A 199 26.91 -7.35 10.58
N GLU A 200 27.78 -8.15 9.98
CA GLU A 200 27.58 -8.73 8.64
C GLU A 200 26.30 -9.58 8.56
N ASN A 201 26.00 -10.36 9.60
CA ASN A 201 24.75 -11.13 9.66
C ASN A 201 23.54 -10.20 9.76
N PHE A 202 23.61 -9.14 10.57
CA PHE A 202 22.52 -8.18 10.68
C PHE A 202 22.27 -7.44 9.37
N CYS A 203 23.30 -7.11 8.60
CA CYS A 203 23.14 -6.62 7.24
C CYS A 203 22.19 -7.54 6.46
N TYR A 204 22.53 -8.81 6.31
CA TYR A 204 21.73 -9.76 5.55
C TYR A 204 20.25 -9.82 6.01
N TYR A 205 20.01 -9.86 7.33
CA TYR A 205 18.64 -9.92 7.85
C TYR A 205 17.86 -8.62 7.64
N ILE A 206 18.51 -7.46 7.82
CA ILE A 206 17.87 -6.16 7.62
C ILE A 206 17.50 -5.98 6.15
N GLU A 207 18.40 -6.34 5.23
CA GLU A 207 18.15 -6.27 3.79
C GLU A 207 16.94 -7.14 3.41
N ALA A 208 16.87 -8.37 3.92
CA ALA A 208 15.74 -9.27 3.66
C ALA A 208 14.39 -8.69 4.14
N VAL A 209 14.34 -8.09 5.33
CA VAL A 209 13.09 -7.48 5.85
C VAL A 209 12.72 -6.20 5.09
N LYS A 210 13.72 -5.38 4.75
CA LYS A 210 13.55 -4.20 3.89
C LYS A 210 12.95 -4.60 2.54
N ASP A 211 13.49 -5.64 1.89
CA ASP A 211 13.02 -6.11 0.59
C ASP A 211 11.57 -6.65 0.66
N LEU A 212 11.18 -7.29 1.76
CA LEU A 212 9.78 -7.68 2.00
C LEU A 212 8.85 -6.46 2.07
N ALA A 213 9.28 -5.36 2.73
CA ALA A 213 8.50 -4.13 2.82
C ALA A 213 8.36 -3.44 1.45
N VAL A 214 9.46 -3.37 0.69
CA VAL A 214 9.49 -2.86 -0.70
C VAL A 214 8.55 -3.67 -1.58
N GLU A 215 8.64 -5.00 -1.55
CA GLU A 215 7.79 -5.85 -2.39
C GLU A 215 6.31 -5.74 -2.03
N PHE A 216 5.99 -5.57 -0.74
CA PHE A 216 4.62 -5.37 -0.28
C PHE A 216 4.06 -4.02 -0.80
N SER A 217 4.79 -2.92 -0.64
CA SER A 217 4.36 -1.60 -1.13
C SER A 217 4.26 -1.60 -2.66
N ARG A 218 5.28 -2.12 -3.35
CA ARG A 218 5.36 -2.21 -4.82
C ARG A 218 4.20 -2.97 -5.43
N LYS A 219 3.81 -4.12 -4.88
CA LYS A 219 2.66 -4.88 -5.40
C LYS A 219 1.34 -4.11 -5.32
N ILE A 220 1.15 -3.29 -4.28
CA ILE A 220 -0.02 -2.42 -4.20
C ILE A 220 0.04 -1.37 -5.33
N THR A 221 1.16 -0.67 -5.46
CA THR A 221 1.33 0.44 -6.40
C THR A 221 1.31 0.01 -7.87
N GLU A 222 2.01 -1.08 -8.21
CA GLU A 222 2.28 -1.48 -9.59
C GLU A 222 1.26 -2.48 -10.16
N ASP A 223 0.53 -3.23 -9.33
CA ASP A 223 -0.44 -4.25 -9.80
C ASP A 223 -1.86 -3.98 -9.28
N LEU A 224 -2.05 -3.98 -7.95
CA LEU A 224 -3.39 -4.00 -7.37
C LEU A 224 -4.15 -2.69 -7.60
N LEU A 225 -3.55 -1.53 -7.32
CA LEU A 225 -4.18 -0.23 -7.54
C LEU A 225 -4.52 0.01 -9.01
N PRO A 226 -3.61 -0.21 -9.99
CA PRO A 226 -3.94 -0.14 -11.41
C PRO A 226 -5.08 -1.06 -11.82
N THR A 227 -5.11 -2.29 -11.31
CA THR A 227 -6.16 -3.26 -11.61
C THR A 227 -7.52 -2.81 -11.08
N VAL A 228 -7.57 -2.32 -9.83
CA VAL A 228 -8.80 -1.77 -9.22
C VAL A 228 -9.27 -0.51 -9.96
N ASN A 229 -8.35 0.41 -10.29
CA ASN A 229 -8.66 1.61 -11.08
C ASN A 229 -9.21 1.27 -12.46
N THR A 230 -8.66 0.24 -13.11
CA THR A 230 -9.14 -0.24 -14.41
C THR A 230 -10.59 -0.72 -14.31
N LYS A 231 -10.92 -1.53 -13.29
CA LYS A 231 -12.31 -1.96 -13.06
C LYS A 231 -13.24 -0.80 -12.72
N LEU A 232 -12.81 0.16 -11.89
CA LEU A 232 -13.58 1.39 -11.64
C LEU A 232 -13.88 2.15 -12.95
N SER A 233 -12.90 2.25 -13.85
CA SER A 233 -13.11 2.88 -15.16
C SER A 233 -14.11 2.11 -16.05
N TYR A 234 -14.17 0.79 -15.93
CA TYR A 234 -15.18 -0.02 -16.63
C TYR A 234 -16.59 0.22 -16.06
N VAL A 235 -16.70 0.36 -14.73
CA VAL A 235 -17.96 0.71 -14.08
C VAL A 235 -18.45 2.09 -14.53
N GLU A 236 -17.56 3.08 -14.56
CA GLU A 236 -17.89 4.44 -15.04
C GLU A 236 -18.37 4.43 -16.50
N ARG A 237 -17.68 3.69 -17.38
CA ARG A 237 -18.04 3.56 -18.80
C ARG A 237 -19.34 2.81 -19.05
N ALA A 238 -19.70 1.89 -18.16
CA ALA A 238 -20.94 1.11 -18.26
C ALA A 238 -22.20 1.94 -17.96
N GLY A 239 -22.04 3.13 -17.33
CA GLY A 239 -23.12 4.09 -17.08
C GLY A 239 -23.99 3.73 -15.88
N VAL A 240 -23.97 4.56 -14.84
CA VAL A 240 -24.82 4.41 -13.65
C VAL A 240 -26.02 5.37 -13.76
N GLU A 241 -27.20 4.85 -14.08
CA GLU A 241 -28.48 5.58 -13.95
C GLU A 241 -29.11 5.46 -12.54
N VAL A 242 -29.89 6.48 -12.16
CA VAL A 242 -30.28 6.82 -10.77
C VAL A 242 -31.37 5.90 -10.16
N PRO A 243 -31.26 5.50 -8.87
CA PRO A 243 -32.20 4.58 -8.18
C PRO A 243 -33.68 5.01 -8.10
N ALA A 244 -33.99 6.31 -8.06
CA ALA A 244 -35.37 6.81 -7.94
C ALA A 244 -36.27 6.39 -9.12
N LYS A 245 -35.64 6.13 -10.27
CA LYS A 245 -36.28 5.74 -11.54
C LYS A 245 -36.89 4.33 -11.48
N ILE A 246 -36.32 3.42 -10.68
CA ILE A 246 -36.75 2.00 -10.62
C ILE A 246 -38.15 1.85 -10.02
N ASN A 247 -38.46 2.61 -8.96
CA ASN A 247 -39.78 2.52 -8.30
C ASN A 247 -40.89 3.12 -9.17
N ASP A 248 -40.60 4.21 -9.89
CA ASP A 248 -41.52 4.80 -10.86
C ASP A 248 -41.79 3.83 -12.03
N ILE A 249 -40.75 3.23 -12.60
CA ILE A 249 -40.87 2.22 -13.67
C ILE A 249 -41.73 1.03 -13.22
N LYS A 250 -41.52 0.51 -11.99
CA LYS A 250 -42.35 -0.58 -11.43
C LYS A 250 -43.83 -0.20 -11.31
N ALA A 251 -44.12 1.02 -10.85
CA ALA A 251 -45.49 1.51 -10.72
C ALA A 251 -46.17 1.62 -12.10
N ARG A 252 -45.45 2.17 -13.09
CA ARG A 252 -45.94 2.32 -14.46
C ARG A 252 -46.14 0.99 -15.18
N ILE A 253 -45.25 0.00 -14.98
CA ILE A 253 -45.45 -1.36 -15.52
C ILE A 253 -46.72 -1.99 -14.93
N LYS A 254 -46.96 -1.83 -13.62
CA LYS A 254 -48.16 -2.36 -12.97
C LYS A 254 -49.44 -1.71 -13.51
N GLU A 255 -49.42 -0.40 -13.77
CA GLU A 255 -50.53 0.31 -14.39
C GLU A 255 -50.79 -0.17 -15.83
N LEU A 256 -49.72 -0.35 -16.63
CA LEU A 256 -49.84 -0.91 -17.98
C LEU A 256 -50.37 -2.34 -17.97
N ASP A 257 -49.97 -3.19 -17.02
CA ASP A 257 -50.49 -4.56 -16.88
C ASP A 257 -52.01 -4.57 -16.66
N VAL A 258 -52.53 -3.65 -15.84
CA VAL A 258 -53.98 -3.48 -15.63
C VAL A 258 -54.67 -3.05 -16.92
N ARG A 259 -54.16 -2.01 -17.60
CA ARG A 259 -54.75 -1.49 -18.84
C ARG A 259 -54.70 -2.51 -19.99
N ILE A 260 -53.63 -3.30 -20.07
CA ILE A 260 -53.50 -4.39 -21.06
C ILE A 260 -54.56 -5.47 -20.78
N ALA A 261 -54.77 -5.85 -19.52
CA ALA A 261 -55.80 -6.82 -19.14
C ALA A 261 -57.22 -6.33 -19.48
N GLU A 262 -57.51 -5.05 -19.21
CA GLU A 262 -58.77 -4.41 -19.61
C GLU A 262 -58.97 -4.42 -21.13
N LYS A 263 -57.93 -4.07 -21.90
CA LYS A 263 -57.99 -4.06 -23.37
C LYS A 263 -58.09 -5.47 -23.98
N ILE A 264 -57.54 -6.49 -23.34
CA ILE A 264 -57.75 -7.90 -23.71
C ILE A 264 -59.22 -8.26 -23.48
N SER A 265 -59.79 -7.93 -22.32
CA SER A 265 -61.20 -8.20 -22.03
C SER A 265 -62.16 -7.45 -22.95
N GLU A 266 -61.84 -6.19 -23.30
CA GLU A 266 -62.62 -5.37 -24.24
C GLU A 266 -62.57 -5.96 -25.66
N TYR A 267 -61.38 -6.38 -26.10
CA TYR A 267 -61.20 -7.06 -27.38
C TYR A 267 -61.99 -8.37 -27.46
N ASP A 268 -61.91 -9.22 -26.44
CA ASP A 268 -62.62 -10.51 -26.40
C ASP A 268 -64.14 -10.32 -26.39
N SER A 269 -64.62 -9.29 -25.69
CA SER A 269 -66.03 -8.87 -25.70
C SER A 269 -66.48 -8.39 -27.08
N LEU A 270 -65.69 -7.53 -27.74
CA LEU A 270 -65.99 -7.01 -29.08
C LEU A 270 -65.98 -8.10 -30.16
N VAL A 271 -65.08 -9.08 -30.06
CA VAL A 271 -65.05 -10.27 -30.93
C VAL A 271 -66.27 -11.16 -30.68
N GLY A 272 -66.69 -11.32 -29.42
CA GLY A 272 -67.95 -11.98 -29.07
C GLY A 272 -69.19 -11.28 -29.64
N TYR A 273 -69.23 -9.94 -29.59
CA TYR A 273 -70.32 -9.13 -30.18
C TYR A 273 -70.30 -9.12 -31.72
N ALA A 274 -69.14 -9.24 -32.35
CA ALA A 274 -69.03 -9.41 -33.80
C ALA A 274 -69.70 -10.71 -34.30
N PHE A 275 -69.88 -11.71 -33.43
CA PHE A 275 -70.66 -12.93 -33.69
C PHE A 275 -72.13 -12.84 -33.28
N ALA A 276 -72.58 -11.80 -32.57
CA ALA A 276 -74.01 -11.62 -32.22
C ALA A 276 -74.88 -11.28 -33.46
N GLY A 277 -74.27 -10.74 -34.52
CA GLY A 277 -74.93 -10.49 -35.81
C GLY A 277 -75.37 -11.75 -36.56
N LEU A 278 -74.90 -12.95 -36.14
CA LEU A 278 -75.27 -14.23 -36.73
C LEU A 278 -76.78 -14.53 -36.62
N VAL A 279 -77.44 -14.00 -35.59
CA VAL A 279 -78.89 -14.10 -35.37
C VAL A 279 -79.70 -13.35 -36.44
N PHE A 280 -79.11 -12.38 -37.13
CA PHE A 280 -79.77 -11.51 -38.11
C PHE A 280 -79.38 -11.79 -39.58
N GLY A 281 -78.73 -12.93 -39.85
CA GLY A 281 -78.33 -13.34 -41.20
C GLY A 281 -77.13 -12.57 -41.78
N PRO A 282 -76.78 -12.78 -43.07
CA PRO A 282 -75.54 -12.27 -43.68
C PRO A 282 -75.37 -10.74 -43.64
N LEU A 283 -76.47 -9.98 -43.65
CA LEU A 283 -76.47 -8.51 -43.52
C LEU A 283 -76.20 -8.05 -42.07
N GLY A 284 -76.67 -8.81 -41.08
CA GLY A 284 -76.36 -8.59 -39.66
C GLY A 284 -74.87 -8.78 -39.38
N VAL A 285 -74.23 -9.76 -40.02
CA VAL A 285 -72.78 -10.02 -39.96
C VAL A 285 -71.97 -8.91 -40.66
N ALA A 286 -72.45 -8.31 -41.76
CA ALA A 286 -71.75 -7.23 -42.44
C ALA A 286 -71.74 -5.90 -41.64
N ILE A 287 -72.84 -5.57 -40.97
CA ILE A 287 -72.96 -4.34 -40.15
C ILE A 287 -72.24 -4.50 -38.80
N THR A 288 -72.43 -5.63 -38.13
CA THR A 288 -71.72 -5.92 -36.87
C THR A 288 -70.23 -6.21 -37.10
N GLY A 289 -69.86 -6.86 -38.20
CA GLY A 289 -68.46 -7.05 -38.61
C GLY A 289 -67.75 -5.78 -39.07
N GLY A 290 -68.45 -4.81 -39.65
CA GLY A 290 -67.86 -3.51 -40.04
C GLY A 290 -67.65 -2.54 -38.87
N ILE A 291 -68.61 -2.45 -37.95
CA ILE A 291 -68.54 -1.55 -36.78
C ILE A 291 -67.71 -2.17 -35.66
N PHE A 292 -67.97 -3.43 -35.27
CA PHE A 292 -67.20 -4.09 -34.20
C PHE A 292 -65.86 -4.63 -34.69
N GLY A 293 -65.69 -4.90 -36.00
CA GLY A 293 -64.38 -5.26 -36.55
C GLY A 293 -63.41 -4.07 -36.60
N SER A 294 -63.87 -2.87 -36.99
CA SER A 294 -63.04 -1.66 -36.95
C SER A 294 -62.75 -1.20 -35.52
N GLN A 295 -63.72 -1.36 -34.60
CA GLN A 295 -63.50 -1.13 -33.16
C GLN A 295 -62.56 -2.17 -32.54
N ALA A 296 -62.72 -3.46 -32.85
CA ALA A 296 -61.82 -4.52 -32.39
C ALA A 296 -60.40 -4.33 -32.93
N GLU A 297 -60.25 -3.87 -34.17
CA GLU A 297 -58.94 -3.54 -34.74
C GLU A 297 -58.31 -2.30 -34.07
N THR A 298 -59.13 -1.31 -33.71
CA THR A 298 -58.68 -0.16 -32.92
C THR A 298 -58.23 -0.58 -31.51
N VAL A 299 -58.99 -1.43 -30.83
CA VAL A 299 -58.62 -2.00 -29.52
C VAL A 299 -57.38 -2.87 -29.63
N ARG A 300 -57.22 -3.63 -30.72
CA ARG A 300 -56.01 -4.43 -31.01
C ARG A 300 -54.78 -3.54 -31.17
N SER A 301 -54.90 -2.44 -31.92
CA SER A 301 -53.82 -1.45 -32.10
C SER A 301 -53.44 -0.79 -30.76
N GLN A 302 -54.42 -0.35 -29.97
CA GLN A 302 -54.20 0.22 -28.63
C GLN A 302 -53.54 -0.79 -27.68
N LYS A 303 -53.99 -2.05 -27.67
CA LYS A 303 -53.36 -3.13 -26.90
C LYS A 303 -51.90 -3.33 -27.29
N ASN A 304 -51.60 -3.36 -28.59
CA ASN A 304 -50.24 -3.56 -29.08
C ASN A 304 -49.32 -2.39 -28.71
N ALA A 305 -49.82 -1.14 -28.75
CA ALA A 305 -49.08 0.03 -28.29
C ALA A 305 -48.74 -0.08 -26.78
N LEU A 306 -49.70 -0.47 -25.94
CA LEU A 306 -49.46 -0.68 -24.50
C LEU A 306 -48.45 -1.79 -24.22
N ILE A 307 -48.47 -2.88 -25.01
CA ILE A 307 -47.47 -3.96 -24.92
C ILE A 307 -46.07 -3.46 -25.32
N GLN A 308 -45.98 -2.61 -26.34
CA GLN A 308 -44.72 -2.00 -26.73
C GLN A 308 -44.18 -1.08 -25.63
N ASP A 309 -45.00 -0.17 -25.10
CA ASP A 309 -44.64 0.73 -23.99
C ASP A 309 -44.15 -0.07 -22.76
N ARG A 310 -44.83 -1.18 -22.44
CA ARG A 310 -44.42 -2.10 -21.39
C ARG A 310 -43.06 -2.74 -21.68
N SER A 311 -42.82 -3.16 -22.92
CA SER A 311 -41.52 -3.73 -23.32
C SER A 311 -40.39 -2.71 -23.21
N GLU A 312 -40.65 -1.44 -23.50
CA GLU A 312 -39.69 -0.35 -23.39
C GLU A 312 -39.37 -0.07 -21.91
N LEU A 313 -40.38 0.00 -21.04
CA LEU A 313 -40.19 0.15 -19.59
C LEU A 313 -39.45 -1.04 -18.96
N LEU A 314 -39.68 -2.27 -19.42
CA LEU A 314 -38.93 -3.43 -18.95
C LEU A 314 -37.44 -3.35 -19.33
N LYS A 315 -37.11 -2.88 -20.53
CA LYS A 315 -35.72 -2.62 -20.94
C LYS A 315 -35.08 -1.55 -20.05
N GLU A 316 -35.82 -0.47 -19.77
CA GLU A 316 -35.39 0.61 -18.88
C GLU A 316 -35.15 0.10 -17.44
N MET A 317 -36.02 -0.79 -16.94
CA MET A 317 -35.89 -1.43 -15.62
C MET A 317 -34.63 -2.29 -15.50
N VAL A 318 -34.30 -3.09 -16.54
CA VAL A 318 -33.07 -3.90 -16.56
C VAL A 318 -31.83 -3.02 -16.56
N GLY A 319 -31.83 -1.92 -17.33
CA GLY A 319 -30.73 -0.95 -17.34
C GLY A 319 -30.53 -0.27 -15.98
N ALA A 320 -31.62 0.14 -15.33
CA ALA A 320 -31.57 0.77 -14.01
C ALA A 320 -31.13 -0.21 -12.89
N ASN A 321 -31.54 -1.48 -12.94
CA ASN A 321 -31.07 -2.50 -12.00
C ASN A 321 -29.56 -2.76 -12.16
N SER A 322 -29.08 -2.85 -13.41
CA SER A 322 -27.65 -3.01 -13.70
C SER A 322 -26.84 -1.82 -13.18
N SER A 323 -27.37 -0.60 -13.33
CA SER A 323 -26.76 0.63 -12.79
C SER A 323 -26.60 0.60 -11.27
N LEU A 324 -27.59 0.08 -10.54
CA LEU A 324 -27.53 -0.03 -9.09
C LEU A 324 -26.47 -1.04 -8.62
N LEU A 325 -26.37 -2.20 -9.28
CA LEU A 325 -25.33 -3.20 -9.00
C LEU A 325 -23.93 -2.64 -9.31
N LEU A 326 -23.79 -1.90 -10.40
CA LEU A 326 -22.56 -1.21 -10.77
C LEU A 326 -22.17 -0.12 -9.77
N SER A 327 -23.15 0.64 -9.25
CA SER A 327 -22.91 1.65 -8.22
C SER A 327 -22.41 1.05 -6.91
N ASP A 328 -23.06 -0.04 -6.44
CA ASP A 328 -22.62 -0.78 -5.26
C ASP A 328 -21.19 -1.33 -5.47
N LEU A 329 -20.93 -1.89 -6.65
CA LEU A 329 -19.62 -2.38 -7.02
C LEU A 329 -18.54 -1.27 -7.04
N ALA A 330 -18.85 -0.09 -7.57
CA ALA A 330 -17.96 1.07 -7.51
C ALA A 330 -17.67 1.47 -6.06
N GLY A 331 -18.68 1.45 -5.19
CA GLY A 331 -18.51 1.71 -3.76
C GLY A 331 -17.54 0.73 -3.10
N ARG A 332 -17.70 -0.58 -3.36
CA ARG A 332 -16.79 -1.62 -2.84
C ARG A 332 -15.36 -1.47 -3.36
N LEU A 333 -15.20 -1.25 -4.66
CA LEU A 333 -13.88 -1.04 -5.27
C LEU A 333 -13.20 0.24 -4.75
N THR A 334 -13.96 1.31 -4.53
CA THR A 334 -13.46 2.56 -3.96
C THR A 334 -13.00 2.37 -2.52
N ASN A 335 -13.77 1.64 -1.71
CA ASN A 335 -13.38 1.31 -0.34
C ASN A 335 -12.11 0.45 -0.30
N MET A 336 -12.01 -0.57 -1.15
CA MET A 336 -10.81 -1.41 -1.26
C MET A 336 -9.60 -0.59 -1.71
N LYS A 337 -9.78 0.31 -2.70
CA LYS A 337 -8.74 1.25 -3.14
C LYS A 337 -8.24 2.13 -2.01
N ALA A 338 -9.13 2.69 -1.18
CA ALA A 338 -8.74 3.50 -0.03
C ALA A 338 -7.89 2.69 0.97
N LEU A 339 -8.33 1.46 1.29
CA LEU A 339 -7.57 0.56 2.16
C LEU A 339 -6.18 0.23 1.58
N MET A 340 -6.09 0.03 0.27
CA MET A 340 -4.81 -0.20 -0.42
C MET A 340 -3.88 1.00 -0.31
N ILE A 341 -4.37 2.23 -0.53
CA ILE A 341 -3.56 3.46 -0.41
C ILE A 341 -3.05 3.62 1.03
N ASP A 342 -3.91 3.47 2.02
CA ASP A 342 -3.51 3.61 3.42
C ASP A 342 -2.48 2.53 3.82
N ALA A 343 -2.63 1.30 3.30
CA ALA A 343 -1.70 0.21 3.55
C ALA A 343 -0.35 0.39 2.83
N GLU A 344 -0.36 0.93 1.60
CA GLU A 344 0.84 1.29 0.86
C GLU A 344 1.64 2.35 1.61
N GLU A 345 0.99 3.42 2.09
CA GLU A 345 1.65 4.46 2.89
C GLU A 345 2.27 3.85 4.16
N GLY A 346 1.55 2.96 4.84
CA GLY A 346 2.08 2.27 6.00
C GLY A 346 3.29 1.38 5.69
N ALA A 347 3.26 0.67 4.56
CA ALA A 347 4.36 -0.19 4.12
C ALA A 347 5.59 0.61 3.69
N LYS A 348 5.42 1.74 3.01
CA LYS A 348 6.49 2.69 2.66
C LYS A 348 7.17 3.27 3.91
N ASN A 349 6.38 3.61 4.93
CA ASN A 349 6.97 4.06 6.19
C ASN A 349 7.82 2.95 6.87
N LEU A 350 7.42 1.68 6.75
CA LEU A 350 8.22 0.55 7.23
C LEU A 350 9.50 0.38 6.41
N GLU A 351 9.40 0.47 5.08
CA GLU A 351 10.53 0.44 4.15
C GLU A 351 11.57 1.51 4.51
N ASP A 352 11.16 2.75 4.67
CA ASP A 352 12.02 3.88 5.02
C ASP A 352 12.75 3.67 6.35
N VAL A 353 12.04 3.19 7.39
CA VAL A 353 12.68 2.88 8.69
C VAL A 353 13.72 1.77 8.53
N TRP A 354 13.42 0.71 7.78
CA TRP A 354 14.38 -0.35 7.52
C TRP A 354 15.56 0.11 6.67
N ALA A 355 15.36 1.05 5.74
CA ALA A 355 16.42 1.69 4.98
C ALA A 355 17.35 2.54 5.87
N ILE A 356 16.81 3.27 6.84
CA ILE A 356 17.61 4.01 7.83
C ILE A 356 18.45 3.04 8.67
N ILE A 357 17.83 1.96 9.19
CA ILE A 357 18.54 0.94 9.97
C ILE A 357 19.64 0.30 9.13
N TRP A 358 19.35 -0.08 7.89
CA TRP A 358 20.30 -0.64 6.94
C TRP A 358 21.52 0.26 6.73
N LEU A 359 21.29 1.55 6.42
CA LEU A 359 22.35 2.51 6.18
C LEU A 359 23.29 2.64 7.39
N ASN A 360 22.74 2.70 8.60
CA ASN A 360 23.54 2.80 9.83
C ASN A 360 24.33 1.52 10.12
N VAL A 361 23.77 0.33 9.83
CA VAL A 361 24.48 -0.94 10.01
C VAL A 361 25.61 -1.08 8.99
N VAL A 362 25.37 -0.72 7.72
CA VAL A 362 26.41 -0.69 6.68
C VAL A 362 27.51 0.30 7.03
N GLU A 363 27.17 1.50 7.51
CA GLU A 363 28.16 2.47 7.96
C GLU A 363 29.03 1.90 9.10
N SER A 364 28.42 1.31 10.12
CA SER A 364 29.18 0.67 11.21
C SER A 364 30.08 -0.46 10.70
N ALA A 365 29.60 -1.27 9.75
CA ALA A 365 30.38 -2.34 9.13
C ALA A 365 31.61 -1.81 8.35
N ASP A 366 31.42 -0.76 7.55
CA ASP A 366 32.48 -0.12 6.77
C ASP A 366 33.54 0.53 7.66
N ARG A 367 33.12 1.20 8.74
CA ARG A 367 34.03 1.77 9.75
C ARG A 367 34.84 0.67 10.43
N LEU A 368 34.19 -0.44 10.79
CA LEU A 368 34.89 -1.57 11.42
C LEU A 368 35.88 -2.25 10.46
N ALA A 369 35.56 -2.29 9.16
CA ALA A 369 36.45 -2.86 8.15
C ALA A 369 37.68 -1.98 7.86
N THR A 370 37.56 -0.66 8.05
CA THR A 370 38.62 0.32 7.79
C THR A 370 39.44 0.70 9.03
N ALA A 371 39.00 0.29 10.23
CA ALA A 371 39.74 0.43 11.49
C ALA A 371 41.05 -0.36 11.46
N ASN A 372 42.12 0.27 10.99
CA ASN A 372 43.46 -0.32 10.84
C ASN A 372 44.50 0.33 11.77
N ASN A 373 44.07 1.24 12.65
CA ASN A 373 44.95 2.04 13.49
C ASN A 373 45.23 1.41 14.86
N ALA A 374 45.23 0.07 14.95
CA ALA A 374 45.38 -0.68 16.21
C ALA A 374 46.68 -0.37 16.99
N LEU A 375 47.64 0.32 16.38
CA LEU A 375 48.92 0.72 16.98
C LEU A 375 48.97 2.18 17.46
N ASP A 376 47.95 2.99 17.17
CA ASP A 376 47.83 4.36 17.66
C ASP A 376 46.60 4.52 18.55
N LEU A 377 46.81 4.89 19.81
CA LEU A 377 45.78 4.93 20.84
C LEU A 377 44.64 5.90 20.50
N ASN A 378 44.95 7.10 20.01
CA ASN A 378 43.94 8.12 19.75
C ASN A 378 43.10 7.77 18.53
N LEU A 379 43.74 7.29 17.46
CA LEU A 379 43.04 6.84 16.26
C LEU A 379 42.19 5.59 16.53
N LEU A 380 42.66 4.64 17.35
CA LEU A 380 41.88 3.49 17.76
C LEU A 380 40.61 3.90 18.53
N VAL A 381 40.71 4.87 19.45
CA VAL A 381 39.53 5.38 20.18
C VAL A 381 38.51 6.01 19.22
N LEU A 382 38.98 6.84 18.27
CA LEU A 382 38.13 7.47 17.26
C LEU A 382 37.46 6.44 16.33
N ASP A 383 38.20 5.43 15.88
CA ASP A 383 37.69 4.33 15.06
C ASP A 383 36.58 3.56 15.81
N LEU A 384 36.78 3.26 17.09
CA LEU A 384 35.80 2.56 17.92
C LEU A 384 34.55 3.41 18.19
N GLN A 385 34.71 4.71 18.42
CA GLN A 385 33.57 5.62 18.55
C GLN A 385 32.73 5.63 17.27
N ALA A 386 33.37 5.79 16.10
CA ALA A 386 32.70 5.79 14.81
C ALA A 386 31.98 4.47 14.48
N VAL A 387 32.48 3.33 14.96
CA VAL A 387 31.80 2.03 14.85
C VAL A 387 30.59 1.93 15.77
N VAL A 388 30.66 2.49 16.98
CA VAL A 388 29.63 2.35 18.03
C VAL A 388 28.47 3.33 17.86
N GLU A 389 28.72 4.57 17.44
CA GLU A 389 27.72 5.64 17.35
C GLU A 389 26.46 5.28 16.53
N PRO A 390 26.56 4.67 15.33
CA PRO A 390 25.37 4.29 14.54
C PRO A 390 24.41 3.35 15.29
N TRP A 391 24.91 2.57 16.26
CA TRP A 391 24.09 1.64 17.02
C TRP A 391 23.10 2.32 17.98
N ASP A 392 23.37 3.56 18.42
CA ASP A 392 22.37 4.32 19.18
C ASP A 392 21.13 4.62 18.32
N VAL A 393 21.32 4.98 17.04
CA VAL A 393 20.24 5.23 16.08
C VAL A 393 19.50 3.93 15.78
N ILE A 394 20.22 2.86 15.44
CA ILE A 394 19.64 1.53 15.17
C ILE A 394 18.78 1.07 16.35
N ARG A 395 19.29 1.20 17.58
CA ARG A 395 18.57 0.84 18.80
C ARG A 395 17.31 1.67 18.99
N GLY A 396 17.39 2.99 18.79
CA GLY A 396 16.23 3.88 18.87
C GLY A 396 15.11 3.46 17.93
N HIS A 397 15.43 3.20 16.67
CA HIS A 397 14.45 2.73 15.68
C HIS A 397 13.92 1.33 15.99
N ALA A 398 14.78 0.38 16.37
CA ALA A 398 14.38 -0.98 16.72
C ALA A 398 13.45 -1.04 17.94
N ASN A 399 13.73 -0.21 18.96
CA ASN A 399 12.89 -0.06 20.13
C ASN A 399 11.52 0.55 19.77
N ASN A 400 11.53 1.62 18.98
CA ASN A 400 10.31 2.27 18.52
C ASN A 400 9.44 1.37 17.62
N LEU A 401 10.05 0.58 16.72
CA LEU A 401 9.35 -0.47 15.97
C LEU A 401 8.67 -1.45 16.93
N SER A 402 9.44 -2.02 17.86
CA SER A 402 8.94 -2.99 18.84
C SER A 402 7.77 -2.43 19.63
N ARG A 403 7.86 -1.16 20.06
CA ARG A 403 6.79 -0.45 20.76
C ARG A 403 5.52 -0.33 19.92
N VAL A 404 5.62 0.17 18.69
CA VAL A 404 4.45 0.36 17.82
C VAL A 404 3.77 -0.97 17.44
N PHE A 405 4.55 -2.03 17.24
CA PHE A 405 4.01 -3.38 17.00
C PHE A 405 3.37 -4.02 18.24
N ASN A 406 3.83 -3.68 19.44
CA ASN A 406 3.22 -4.15 20.70
C ASN A 406 1.95 -3.34 21.06
N GLU A 407 1.92 -2.04 20.77
CA GLU A 407 0.74 -1.18 20.97
C GLU A 407 -0.44 -1.55 20.05
N THR A 408 -0.17 -2.26 18.96
CA THR A 408 -1.17 -2.79 18.02
C THR A 408 -1.61 -4.22 18.33
N VAL A 409 -1.31 -4.75 19.52
CA VAL A 409 -1.93 -5.97 20.05
C VAL A 409 -3.31 -5.60 20.60
N GLY A 410 -4.31 -5.62 19.71
CA GLY A 410 -5.72 -5.38 19.99
C GLY A 410 -6.58 -5.96 18.89
#